data_AF-A0A5C6QVP1-F1
#
_entry.id   AF-A0A5C6QVP1-F1
#
_cell.length_a   1.000
_cell.length_b   1.000
_cell.length_c   1.000
_cell.angle_alpha   90.00
_cell.angle_beta   90.00
_cell.angle_gamma   90.00
#
_symmetry.space_group_name_H-M   'P 1'
#
loop_
_entity.id
_entity.type
_entity.pdbx_description
1 polymer ?
#
loop_
_entity_poly.entity_id
_entity_poly.type
_entity_poly.pdbx_seq_one_letter_code
_entity_poly.pdbx_strand_id
1 'polypeptide(L)'
;MLDSNKYSTEKMLQWWYFSGGIPKHLEWLKGASDDVFNSLLSEYSPIIQEGVYRLVEDFGSDHRTYFSVLGGISKGNTTRAKLEGFLKMGVGTELNELEEVFDVIEKTSVNI
;
A
#
# COMPACT_ATOMS: atom_id res chain seq x y z
N MET A 1 -29.39 16.56 0.36
CA MET A 1 -28.81 15.22 0.60
C MET A 1 -29.68 14.53 1.63
N LEU A 2 -30.25 13.37 1.29
CA LEU A 2 -30.99 12.54 2.25
C LEU A 2 -30.00 11.64 2.99
N ASP A 3 -30.24 11.42 4.27
CA ASP A 3 -29.38 10.65 5.18
C ASP A 3 -29.29 9.15 4.79
N SER A 4 -30.33 8.61 4.16
CA SER A 4 -30.44 7.17 3.83
C SER A 4 -30.21 6.22 5.02
N ASN A 5 -30.23 6.70 6.27
CA ASN A 5 -29.87 5.95 7.48
C ASN A 5 -28.48 5.29 7.38
N LYS A 6 -27.56 5.91 6.66
CA LYS A 6 -26.19 5.39 6.48
C LYS A 6 -25.20 5.98 7.48
N TYR A 7 -25.57 7.00 8.25
CA TYR A 7 -24.70 7.57 9.27
C TYR A 7 -24.87 6.84 10.60
N SER A 8 -23.83 6.09 10.97
CA SER A 8 -23.60 5.61 12.33
C SER A 8 -22.21 6.02 12.77
N THR A 9 -21.96 6.07 14.09
CA THR A 9 -20.63 6.39 14.63
C THR A 9 -19.56 5.47 14.04
N GLU A 10 -19.87 4.18 13.88
CA GLU A 10 -18.97 3.17 13.30
C GLU A 10 -18.69 3.47 11.82
N LYS A 11 -19.72 3.76 11.02
CA LYS A 11 -19.55 4.09 9.59
C LYS A 11 -18.76 5.38 9.41
N MET A 12 -19.00 6.39 10.25
CA MET A 12 -18.25 7.65 10.21
C MET A 12 -16.77 7.45 10.59
N LEU A 13 -16.49 6.61 11.59
CA LEU A 13 -15.12 6.25 11.97
C LEU A 13 -14.41 5.48 10.84
N GLN A 14 -15.09 4.51 10.22
CA GLN A 14 -14.56 3.78 9.07
C GLN A 14 -14.23 4.72 7.91
N TRP A 15 -15.13 5.65 7.58
CA TRP A 15 -14.90 6.59 6.50
C TRP A 15 -13.73 7.53 6.78
N TRP A 16 -13.62 8.03 8.02
CA TRP A 16 -12.47 8.85 8.41
C TRP A 16 -11.16 8.05 8.29
N TYR A 17 -11.14 6.82 8.79
CA TYR A 17 -9.97 5.95 8.76
C TYR A 17 -9.52 5.64 7.33
N PHE A 18 -10.44 5.21 6.46
CA PHE A 18 -10.09 4.79 5.09
C PHE A 18 -9.89 5.95 4.12
N SER A 19 -10.54 7.09 4.36
CA SER A 19 -10.30 8.25 3.50
C SER A 19 -8.94 8.88 3.76
N GLY A 20 -8.40 8.73 4.97
CA GLY A 20 -7.19 9.47 5.38
C GLY A 20 -7.37 10.98 5.28
N GLY A 21 -8.62 11.48 5.28
CA GLY A 21 -8.95 12.88 5.08
C GLY A 21 -8.99 13.35 3.62
N ILE A 22 -8.85 12.46 2.63
CA ILE A 22 -8.89 12.81 1.21
C ILE A 22 -10.34 12.71 0.68
N PRO A 23 -10.95 13.82 0.20
CA PRO A 23 -12.34 13.82 -0.26
C PRO A 23 -12.64 12.80 -1.36
N LYS A 24 -11.69 12.56 -2.28
CA LYS A 24 -11.84 11.57 -3.36
C LYS A 24 -12.09 10.15 -2.84
N HIS A 25 -11.45 9.77 -1.73
CA HIS A 25 -11.62 8.44 -1.16
C HIS A 25 -13.02 8.26 -0.55
N LEU A 26 -13.63 9.33 -0.03
CA LEU A 26 -15.01 9.29 0.47
C LEU A 26 -16.02 8.96 -0.64
N GLU A 27 -15.80 9.44 -1.86
CA GLU A 27 -16.66 9.11 -3.00
C GLU A 27 -16.57 7.61 -3.36
N TRP A 28 -15.39 7.00 -3.25
CA TRP A 28 -15.23 5.56 -3.45
C TRP A 28 -15.88 4.74 -2.33
N LEU A 29 -15.74 5.18 -1.07
CA LEU A 29 -16.36 4.56 0.10
C LEU A 29 -17.88 4.62 0.06
N LYS A 30 -18.46 5.67 -0.50
CA LYS A 30 -19.90 5.80 -0.69
C LYS A 30 -20.47 4.72 -1.62
N GLY A 31 -19.68 4.29 -2.62
CA GLY A 31 -20.02 3.23 -3.56
C GLY A 31 -19.67 1.82 -3.07
N ALA A 32 -18.91 1.69 -1.98
CA ALA A 32 -18.58 0.40 -1.39
C ALA A 32 -19.82 -0.29 -0.81
N SER A 33 -19.83 -1.61 -0.85
CA SER A 33 -20.86 -2.43 -0.18
C SER A 33 -20.76 -2.27 1.35
N ASP A 34 -21.63 -2.95 2.10
CA ASP A 34 -21.48 -3.01 3.57
C ASP A 34 -20.13 -3.65 3.99
N ASP A 35 -19.47 -4.37 3.08
CA ASP A 35 -18.11 -4.84 3.24
C ASP A 35 -17.11 -3.88 2.59
N VAL A 36 -16.85 -2.79 3.31
CA VAL A 36 -15.93 -1.73 2.91
C VAL A 36 -14.52 -2.29 2.71
N PHE A 37 -14.05 -3.18 3.59
CA PHE A 37 -12.70 -3.75 3.50
C PHE A 37 -12.50 -4.53 2.20
N ASN A 38 -13.41 -5.45 1.87
CA ASN A 38 -13.27 -6.21 0.63
C ASN A 38 -13.41 -5.32 -0.61
N SER A 39 -14.24 -4.27 -0.55
CA SER A 39 -14.35 -3.31 -1.64
C SER A 39 -13.03 -2.55 -1.88
N LEU A 40 -12.36 -2.11 -0.80
CA LEU A 40 -11.10 -1.36 -0.87
C LEU A 40 -9.86 -2.21 -1.12
N LEU A 41 -9.83 -3.46 -0.68
CA LEU A 41 -8.69 -4.36 -0.82
C LEU A 41 -8.80 -5.30 -2.03
N SER A 42 -9.88 -5.19 -2.80
CA SER A 42 -10.01 -5.91 -4.06
C SER A 42 -8.89 -5.52 -5.02
N GLU A 43 -8.44 -6.48 -5.84
CA GLU A 43 -7.33 -6.32 -6.79
C GLU A 43 -7.52 -5.12 -7.75
N TYR A 44 -8.77 -4.74 -8.01
CA TYR A 44 -9.14 -3.65 -8.90
C TYR A 44 -9.72 -2.44 -8.16
N SER A 45 -9.46 -2.33 -6.86
CA SER A 45 -9.96 -1.18 -6.11
C SER A 45 -9.28 0.11 -6.59
N PRO A 46 -10.03 1.23 -6.64
CA PRO A 46 -9.44 2.52 -7.02
C PRO A 46 -8.29 2.97 -6.10
N ILE A 47 -8.31 2.54 -4.81
CA ILE A 47 -7.24 2.86 -3.85
C ILE A 47 -5.95 2.12 -4.21
N ILE A 48 -6.04 0.82 -4.51
CA ILE A 48 -4.86 0.03 -4.90
C ILE A 48 -4.29 0.57 -6.21
N GLN A 49 -5.14 0.87 -7.19
CA GLN A 49 -4.70 1.46 -8.46
C GLN A 49 -3.99 2.79 -8.24
N GLU A 50 -4.57 3.70 -7.46
CA GLU A 50 -3.92 4.98 -7.14
C GLU A 50 -2.58 4.79 -6.44
N GLY A 51 -2.50 3.91 -5.44
CA GLY A 51 -1.25 3.62 -4.75
C GLY A 51 -0.18 3.11 -5.72
N VAL A 52 -0.53 2.19 -6.61
CA VAL A 52 0.39 1.68 -7.63
C VAL A 52 0.83 2.80 -8.59
N TYR A 53 -0.09 3.64 -9.07
CA TYR A 53 0.26 4.75 -9.96
C TYR A 53 1.21 5.75 -9.30
N ARG A 54 0.95 6.12 -8.04
CA ARG A 54 1.85 7.02 -7.30
C ARG A 54 3.24 6.41 -7.13
N LEU A 55 3.32 5.14 -6.75
CA LEU A 55 4.62 4.46 -6.63
C LEU A 55 5.34 4.33 -7.98
N VAL A 56 4.62 4.13 -9.09
CA VAL A 56 5.24 4.13 -10.43
C VAL A 56 5.82 5.51 -10.76
N GLU A 57 5.10 6.59 -10.43
CA GLU A 57 5.59 7.96 -10.62
C GLU A 57 6.83 8.25 -9.75
N ASP A 58 6.78 7.89 -8.46
CA ASP A 58 7.88 8.12 -7.51
C ASP A 58 9.12 7.30 -7.85
N PHE A 59 8.95 6.02 -8.21
CA PHE A 59 10.05 5.11 -8.55
C PHE A 59 10.65 5.36 -9.93
N GLY A 60 9.95 6.05 -10.83
CA GLY A 60 10.44 6.38 -12.16
C GLY A 60 10.79 5.16 -13.04
N SER A 61 11.93 5.22 -13.74
CA SER A 61 12.35 4.19 -14.70
C SER A 61 12.52 2.80 -14.09
N ASP A 62 12.89 2.75 -12.81
CA ASP A 62 13.30 1.54 -12.11
C ASP A 62 12.17 0.93 -11.27
N HIS A 63 10.93 1.42 -11.42
CA HIS A 63 9.74 0.94 -10.71
C HIS A 63 9.61 -0.59 -10.69
N ARG A 64 9.91 -1.28 -11.80
CA ARG A 64 9.84 -2.75 -11.86
C ARG A 64 10.75 -3.43 -10.85
N THR A 65 11.95 -2.89 -10.64
CA THR A 65 12.93 -3.46 -9.72
C THR A 65 12.47 -3.27 -8.28
N TYR A 66 12.04 -2.05 -7.91
CA TYR A 66 11.48 -1.77 -6.60
C TYR A 66 10.24 -2.61 -6.29
N PHE A 67 9.29 -2.73 -7.23
CA PHE A 67 8.13 -3.62 -7.06
C PHE A 67 8.52 -5.09 -6.91
N SER A 68 9.60 -5.53 -7.56
CA SER A 68 10.12 -6.89 -7.40
C SER A 68 10.67 -7.12 -5.98
N VAL A 69 11.37 -6.12 -5.41
CA VAL A 69 11.84 -6.15 -4.03
C VAL A 69 10.66 -6.16 -3.05
N LEU A 70 9.71 -5.24 -3.19
CA LEU A 70 8.48 -5.19 -2.37
C LEU A 70 7.67 -6.50 -2.47
N GLY A 71 7.57 -7.07 -3.67
CA GLY A 71 6.92 -8.37 -3.90
C GLY A 71 7.69 -9.55 -3.29
N GLY A 72 9.02 -9.46 -3.18
CA GLY A 72 9.84 -10.41 -2.44
C GLY A 72 9.58 -10.34 -0.94
N ILE A 73 9.52 -9.12 -0.39
CA ILE A 73 9.23 -8.83 1.02
C ILE A 73 7.83 -9.34 1.39
N SER A 74 6.81 -9.05 0.58
CA SER A 74 5.43 -9.50 0.83
C SER A 74 5.27 -11.03 0.83
N LYS A 75 6.17 -11.75 0.15
CA LYS A 75 6.28 -13.22 0.19
C LYS A 75 7.08 -13.76 1.38
N GLY A 76 7.52 -12.90 2.30
CA GLY A 76 8.27 -13.29 3.50
C GLY A 76 9.80 -13.35 3.32
N ASN A 77 10.34 -12.86 2.20
CA ASN A 77 11.79 -12.70 2.03
C ASN A 77 12.21 -11.37 2.68
N THR A 78 12.36 -11.36 4.00
CA THR A 78 12.59 -10.13 4.78
C THR A 78 14.05 -9.89 5.18
N THR A 79 14.98 -10.72 4.68
CA THR A 79 16.43 -10.48 4.84
C THR A 79 17.06 -10.26 3.49
N ARG A 80 18.12 -9.45 3.44
CA ARG A 80 18.87 -9.19 2.20
C ARG A 80 19.28 -10.48 1.51
N ALA A 81 19.86 -11.44 2.24
CA ALA A 81 20.26 -12.73 1.69
C ALA A 81 19.10 -13.54 1.09
N LYS A 82 17.91 -13.51 1.72
CA LYS A 82 16.72 -14.16 1.17
C LYS A 82 16.22 -13.45 -0.09
N LEU A 83 16.23 -12.12 -0.11
CA LEU A 83 15.83 -11.34 -1.29
C LEU A 83 16.77 -11.56 -2.46
N GLU A 84 18.08 -11.47 -2.25
CA GLU A 84 19.09 -11.72 -3.29
C GLU A 84 18.99 -13.18 -3.79
N GLY A 85 18.72 -14.13 -2.89
CA GLY A 85 18.47 -15.52 -3.23
C GLY A 85 17.18 -15.73 -4.04
N PHE A 86 16.13 -14.98 -3.76
CA PHE A 86 14.84 -15.05 -4.46
C PHE A 86 14.88 -14.36 -5.84
N LEU A 87 15.45 -13.15 -5.90
CA LEU A 87 15.49 -12.31 -7.10
C LEU A 87 16.70 -12.59 -8.01
N LYS A 88 17.71 -13.31 -7.52
CA LYS A 88 18.95 -13.62 -8.24
C LYS A 88 19.72 -12.37 -8.69
N MET A 89 19.61 -11.29 -7.93
CA MET A 89 20.33 -10.02 -8.14
C MET A 89 20.67 -9.37 -6.80
N GLY A 90 21.63 -8.45 -6.80
CA GLY A 90 21.88 -7.59 -5.64
C GLY A 90 20.71 -6.61 -5.44
N VAL A 91 20.34 -6.34 -4.18
CA VAL A 91 19.21 -5.46 -3.83
C VAL A 91 19.59 -4.34 -2.85
N GLY A 92 20.89 -4.10 -2.66
CA GLY A 92 21.39 -3.22 -1.60
C GLY A 92 21.00 -1.75 -1.80
N THR A 93 21.08 -1.27 -3.04
CA THR A 93 20.70 0.11 -3.39
C THR A 93 19.19 0.28 -3.23
N GLU A 94 18.43 -0.66 -3.78
CA GLU A 94 16.98 -0.63 -3.76
C GLU A 94 16.42 -0.67 -2.34
N LEU A 95 16.99 -1.49 -1.46
CA LEU A 95 16.60 -1.51 -0.04
C LEU A 95 16.86 -0.17 0.64
N ASN A 96 18.02 0.45 0.40
CA ASN A 96 18.33 1.75 0.98
C ASN A 96 17.39 2.84 0.47
N GLU A 97 17.06 2.85 -0.83
CA GLU A 97 16.16 3.86 -1.40
C GLU A 97 14.70 3.63 -0.96
N LEU A 98 14.25 2.38 -0.88
CA LEU A 98 12.91 2.05 -0.36
C LEU A 98 12.72 2.47 1.11
N GLU A 99 13.80 2.48 1.90
CA GLU A 99 13.79 2.94 3.30
C GLU A 99 13.96 4.46 3.39
N GLU A 100 15.07 5.00 2.88
CA GLU A 100 15.49 6.38 3.16
C GLU A 100 14.87 7.43 2.24
N VAL A 101 14.47 7.03 1.02
CA VAL A 101 13.95 7.97 0.01
C VAL A 101 12.43 7.85 -0.12
N PHE A 102 11.94 6.63 -0.29
CA PHE A 102 10.52 6.39 -0.54
C PHE A 102 9.71 6.16 0.73
N ASP A 103 10.36 5.86 1.87
CA ASP A 103 9.70 5.64 3.16
C ASP A 103 8.57 4.59 3.09
N VAL A 104 8.81 3.50 2.35
CA VAL A 104 7.82 2.42 2.12
C VAL A 104 8.18 1.12 2.84
N ILE A 105 9.39 1.01 3.38
CA ILE A 105 9.82 -0.11 4.22
C ILE A 105 10.61 0.41 5.43
N GLU A 106 10.65 -0.38 6.50
CA GLU A 106 11.45 -0.09 7.68
C GLU A 106 12.30 -1.31 8.04
N LYS A 107 13.58 -1.09 8.36
CA LYS A 107 14.45 -2.16 8.84
C LYS A 107 14.29 -2.41 10.33
N THR A 108 13.68 -3.53 10.69
CA THR A 108 13.63 -3.96 12.08
C THR A 108 14.96 -4.55 12.53
N SER A 109 15.68 -3.84 13.39
CA SER A 109 16.86 -4.38 14.08
C SER A 109 16.40 -5.13 15.34
N VAL A 110 16.27 -6.46 15.25
CA VAL A 110 16.07 -7.27 16.46
C VAL A 110 17.44 -7.35 17.16
N ASN A 111 17.62 -6.55 18.20
CA ASN A 111 18.70 -6.76 19.17
C ASN A 111 18.40 -8.06 19.92
N ILE A 112 19.06 -9.15 19.52
CA ILE A 112 19.12 -10.40 20.28
C ILE A 112 20.37 -10.37 21.15
#